data_AF-A0A2G6GZJ0-F1
#
_entry.id   AF-A0A2G6GZJ0-F1
#
_cell.length_a   1.000
_cell.length_b   1.000
_cell.length_c   1.000
_cell.angle_alpha   90.00
_cell.angle_beta   90.00
_cell.angle_gamma   90.00
#
_symmetry.space_group_name_H-M   'P 1'
#
loop_
_entity.id
_entity.type
_entity.pdbx_description
1 polymer ?
#
loop_
_entity_poly.entity_id
_entity_poly.type
_entity_poly.pdbx_seq_one_letter_code
_entity_poly.pdbx_strand_id
1 'polypeptide(L)'
;MQKLRWPALLFALILLCSGCLRDMPENLPDGLVWEGSLAFPIGKDSFGLNVESGVDSVLFELDSVSGFPRWVSRQTIIMEGLSGFSLDDLNQDSDRIKELLLRLNFYNEFPNEIEIQAYFIDPWRFSIDSLFAEGSVVLDAAKVADDGHVIGQTHARQDARINSEKIEALNGVSHILFRAILANPAIDTLLIPYYPDFRFHVHLSAMLDLSAGSR
;
A
#
# COMPACT_ATOMS: atom_id res chain seq x y z
N MET A 1 49.78 -30.35 12.20
CA MET A 1 49.95 -30.34 13.66
C MET A 1 49.05 -29.27 14.25
N GLN A 2 48.24 -29.65 15.25
CA GLN A 2 47.27 -28.84 16.00
C GLN A 2 47.91 -27.70 16.82
N LYS A 3 47.11 -26.65 17.08
CA LYS A 3 46.69 -26.17 18.43
C LYS A 3 45.83 -24.90 18.23
N LEU A 4 44.50 -24.98 18.23
CA LEU A 4 43.58 -25.18 19.36
C LEU A 4 43.52 -24.00 20.35
N ARG A 5 42.39 -23.26 20.22
CA ARG A 5 41.57 -22.60 21.25
C ARG A 5 42.08 -21.34 21.96
N TRP A 6 41.44 -20.22 21.61
CA TRP A 6 41.13 -19.13 22.55
C TRP A 6 39.80 -18.35 22.32
N PRO A 7 38.89 -18.65 21.37
CA PRO A 7 37.65 -17.87 21.24
C PRO A 7 36.54 -18.27 22.24
N ALA A 8 36.74 -19.30 23.07
CA ALA A 8 35.64 -19.88 23.86
C ALA A 8 35.54 -19.40 25.33
N LEU A 9 36.58 -18.80 25.91
CA LEU A 9 36.58 -18.47 27.34
C LEU A 9 36.14 -17.03 27.66
N LEU A 10 36.29 -16.09 26.71
CA LEU A 10 35.98 -14.67 26.95
C LEU A 10 34.50 -14.33 26.69
N PHE A 11 33.82 -15.08 25.83
CA PHE A 11 32.40 -14.81 25.52
C PHE A 11 31.42 -15.44 26.51
N ALA A 12 31.85 -16.43 27.29
CA ALA A 12 31.06 -16.99 28.40
C ALA A 12 30.97 -16.04 29.61
N LEU A 13 31.78 -14.98 29.68
CA LEU A 13 31.83 -14.04 30.79
C LEU A 13 30.89 -12.83 30.65
N ILE A 14 30.31 -12.61 29.46
CA ILE A 14 29.35 -11.51 29.20
C ILE A 14 27.89 -11.97 29.39
N LEU A 15 27.66 -13.25 29.74
CA LEU A 15 26.36 -13.81 30.12
C LEU A 15 25.96 -13.57 31.58
N LEU A 16 26.68 -12.72 32.33
CA LEU A 16 26.46 -12.45 33.75
C LEU A 16 26.10 -10.99 34.06
N CYS A 17 25.43 -10.30 33.13
CA CYS A 17 24.63 -9.13 33.47
C CYS A 17 23.34 -9.57 34.20
N SER A 18 23.49 -10.04 35.44
CA SER A 18 22.91 -9.48 36.66
C SER A 18 21.69 -8.56 36.52
N GLY A 19 20.67 -8.97 35.79
CA GLY A 19 19.31 -8.47 35.96
C GLY A 19 18.68 -9.15 37.17
N CYS A 20 18.98 -8.65 38.37
CA CYS A 20 18.24 -9.02 39.57
C CYS A 20 16.79 -8.51 39.43
N LEU A 21 15.88 -9.37 38.97
CA LEU A 21 14.46 -9.24 39.27
C LEU A 21 14.32 -9.42 40.79
N ARG A 22 14.24 -8.30 41.51
CA ARG A 22 14.30 -8.25 42.97
C ARG A 22 13.02 -8.77 43.64
N ASP A 23 11.93 -8.87 42.89
CA ASP A 23 10.65 -9.39 43.33
C ASP A 23 10.12 -10.36 42.27
N MET A 24 10.03 -11.64 42.61
CA MET A 24 9.30 -12.62 41.81
C MET A 24 7.82 -12.41 42.14
N PRO A 25 6.95 -12.02 41.18
CA PRO A 25 5.54 -11.77 41.48
C PRO A 25 4.91 -13.05 42.05
N GLU A 26 4.38 -12.97 43.28
CA GLU A 26 3.83 -14.12 44.02
C GLU A 26 2.61 -14.74 43.33
N ASN A 27 1.98 -14.02 42.41
CA ASN A 27 0.91 -14.52 41.56
C ASN A 27 1.24 -14.12 40.11
N LEU A 28 1.75 -15.08 39.33
CA LEU A 28 1.62 -14.97 37.88
C LEU A 28 0.12 -15.08 37.55
N PRO A 29 -0.42 -14.24 36.66
CA PRO A 29 -1.79 -14.42 36.22
C PRO A 29 -1.96 -15.83 35.66
N ASP A 30 -3.13 -16.45 35.91
CA ASP A 30 -3.44 -17.83 35.49
C ASP A 30 -3.35 -18.05 33.96
N GLY A 31 -3.21 -16.96 33.19
CA GLY A 31 -2.90 -16.98 31.77
C GLY A 31 -1.99 -15.82 31.35
N LEU A 32 -1.08 -16.08 30.42
CA LEU A 32 -0.32 -15.06 29.73
C LEU A 32 -1.20 -14.43 28.64
N VAL A 33 -1.64 -13.19 28.82
CA VAL A 33 -2.30 -12.40 27.76
C VAL A 33 -1.20 -11.77 26.91
N TRP A 34 -0.89 -12.38 25.76
CA TRP A 34 0.04 -11.80 24.80
C TRP A 34 -0.73 -10.94 23.79
N GLU A 35 -0.36 -9.65 23.70
CA GLU A 35 -0.83 -8.70 22.71
C GLU A 35 0.37 -8.29 21.86
N GLY A 36 0.53 -8.95 20.71
CA GLY A 36 1.57 -8.62 19.75
C GLY A 36 0.97 -8.04 18.48
N SER A 37 1.66 -7.04 17.93
CA SER A 37 1.41 -6.53 16.60
C SER A 37 2.57 -6.85 15.67
N LEU A 38 2.28 -7.22 14.43
CA LEU A 38 3.27 -7.52 13.39
C LEU A 38 3.01 -6.64 12.18
N ALA A 39 3.99 -5.83 11.77
CA ALA A 39 3.90 -4.99 10.58
C ALA A 39 4.86 -5.48 9.48
N PHE A 40 4.37 -5.51 8.25
CA PHE A 40 5.17 -5.93 7.09
C PHE A 40 4.73 -5.20 5.81
N PRO A 41 5.68 -4.92 4.89
CA PRO A 41 5.34 -4.40 3.58
C PRO A 41 4.63 -5.49 2.75
N ILE A 42 3.54 -5.14 2.09
CA ILE A 42 2.86 -6.05 1.15
C ILE A 42 3.44 -5.84 -0.25
N GLY A 43 3.51 -4.58 -0.70
CA GLY A 43 3.90 -4.29 -2.08
C GLY A 43 3.97 -2.81 -2.39
N LYS A 44 4.45 -2.54 -3.60
CA LYS A 44 4.51 -1.22 -4.21
C LYS A 44 4.08 -1.34 -5.66
N ASP A 45 3.34 -0.36 -6.14
CA ASP A 45 2.91 -0.28 -7.53
C ASP A 45 3.00 1.17 -8.03
N SER A 46 3.06 1.34 -9.35
CA SER A 46 3.14 2.64 -10.00
C SER A 46 2.30 2.67 -11.27
N PHE A 47 1.49 3.71 -11.39
CA PHE A 47 0.57 3.91 -12.50
C PHE A 47 0.99 5.14 -13.31
N GLY A 48 0.85 5.06 -14.62
CA GLY A 48 1.20 6.13 -15.55
C GLY A 48 0.15 6.28 -16.64
N LEU A 49 0.32 7.28 -17.49
CA LEU A 49 -0.48 7.40 -18.71
C LEU A 49 0.02 6.41 -19.77
N ASN A 50 -0.29 5.13 -19.57
CA ASN A 50 0.10 4.02 -20.44
C ASN A 50 -0.92 2.87 -20.39
N VAL A 51 -0.77 1.93 -21.32
CA VAL A 51 -1.68 0.80 -21.47
C VAL A 51 -1.59 -0.20 -20.32
N GLU A 52 -0.42 -0.31 -19.68
CA GLU A 52 -0.19 -1.16 -18.53
C GLU A 52 -1.01 -0.71 -17.32
N SER A 53 -1.27 0.60 -17.22
CA SER A 53 -2.12 1.22 -16.19
C SER A 53 -3.59 1.33 -16.64
N GLY A 54 -4.01 0.56 -17.65
CA GLY A 54 -5.40 0.51 -18.11
C GLY A 54 -5.86 1.69 -18.96
N VAL A 55 -4.95 2.58 -19.38
CA VAL A 55 -5.31 3.72 -20.24
C VAL A 55 -5.49 3.23 -21.68
N ASP A 56 -6.62 3.57 -22.30
CA ASP A 56 -6.91 3.21 -23.69
C ASP A 56 -5.86 3.79 -24.64
N SER A 57 -5.23 2.93 -25.46
CA SER A 57 -4.20 3.32 -26.41
C SER A 57 -4.66 4.39 -27.41
N VAL A 58 -5.96 4.42 -27.73
CA VAL A 58 -6.55 5.43 -28.63
C VAL A 58 -6.35 6.84 -28.08
N LEU A 59 -6.27 7.01 -26.76
CA LEU A 59 -6.06 8.31 -26.14
C LEU A 59 -4.68 8.93 -26.44
N PHE A 60 -3.70 8.12 -26.87
CA PHE A 60 -2.38 8.61 -27.27
C PHE A 60 -2.29 9.01 -28.74
N GLU A 61 -3.30 8.68 -29.55
CA GLU A 61 -3.36 9.12 -30.94
C GLU A 61 -3.50 10.64 -31.04
N LEU A 62 -2.89 11.24 -32.05
CA LEU A 62 -3.05 12.67 -32.32
C LEU A 62 -4.45 12.95 -32.85
N ASP A 63 -5.09 13.94 -32.26
CA ASP A 63 -6.30 14.53 -32.79
C ASP A 63 -5.95 15.38 -34.03
N SER A 64 -6.66 15.15 -35.14
CA SER A 64 -6.35 15.77 -36.42
C SER A 64 -6.64 17.27 -36.48
N VAL A 65 -7.41 17.79 -35.52
CA VAL A 65 -7.79 19.21 -35.46
C VAL A 65 -6.84 19.99 -34.58
N SER A 66 -6.59 19.49 -33.35
CA SER A 66 -5.74 20.16 -32.37
C SER A 66 -4.25 19.85 -32.52
N GLY A 67 -3.90 18.71 -33.14
CA GLY A 67 -2.53 18.23 -33.22
C GLY A 67 -1.98 17.68 -31.90
N PHE A 68 -2.79 17.58 -30.85
CA PHE A 68 -2.42 17.03 -29.55
C PHE A 68 -2.95 15.60 -29.38
N PRO A 69 -2.35 14.80 -28.48
CA PRO A 69 -2.93 13.52 -28.09
C PRO A 69 -4.37 13.66 -27.60
N ARG A 70 -5.24 12.71 -27.93
CA ARG A 70 -6.67 12.76 -27.58
C ARG A 70 -6.94 12.86 -26.08
N TRP A 71 -6.06 12.33 -25.23
CA TRP A 71 -6.17 12.46 -23.77
C TRP A 71 -6.22 13.92 -23.30
N VAL A 72 -5.59 14.84 -24.04
CA VAL A 72 -5.53 16.27 -23.69
C VAL A 72 -6.92 16.91 -23.62
N SER A 73 -7.84 16.45 -24.46
CA SER A 73 -9.23 16.95 -24.48
C SER A 73 -10.16 16.30 -23.45
N ARG A 74 -9.70 15.29 -22.71
CA ARG A 74 -10.53 14.58 -21.72
C ARG A 74 -10.56 15.38 -20.43
N GLN A 75 -11.72 15.48 -19.79
CA GLN A 75 -11.83 16.10 -18.46
C GLN A 75 -11.24 15.22 -17.36
N THR A 76 -11.24 13.91 -17.56
CA THR A 76 -10.68 12.93 -16.64
C THR A 76 -10.01 11.80 -17.40
N ILE A 77 -8.97 11.23 -16.82
CA ILE A 77 -8.31 10.02 -17.31
C ILE A 77 -8.29 9.01 -16.17
N ILE A 78 -8.73 7.78 -16.47
CA ILE A 78 -8.79 6.71 -15.47
C ILE A 78 -7.58 5.82 -15.67
N MET A 79 -6.84 5.60 -14.58
CA MET A 79 -5.76 4.63 -14.47
C MET A 79 -6.18 3.55 -13.48
N GLU A 80 -5.93 2.30 -13.81
CA GLU A 80 -6.24 1.15 -12.97
C GLU A 80 -5.05 0.21 -12.85
N GLY A 81 -4.93 -0.42 -11.69
CA GLY A 81 -3.98 -1.51 -11.52
C GLY A 81 -4.31 -2.43 -10.37
N LEU A 82 -3.75 -3.63 -10.46
CA LEU A 82 -4.04 -4.74 -9.56
C LEU A 82 -2.79 -5.07 -8.74
N SER A 83 -2.92 -4.97 -7.42
CA SER A 83 -1.93 -5.52 -6.49
C SER A 83 -2.41 -6.86 -5.98
N GLY A 84 -1.54 -7.88 -6.04
CA GLY A 84 -1.83 -9.17 -5.41
C GLY A 84 -2.05 -9.01 -3.90
N PHE A 85 -3.12 -9.61 -3.39
CA PHE A 85 -3.49 -9.56 -1.99
C PHE A 85 -4.42 -10.73 -1.66
N SER A 86 -4.00 -11.63 -0.77
CA SER A 86 -4.83 -12.72 -0.29
C SER A 86 -4.74 -12.81 1.23
N LEU A 87 -5.88 -13.12 1.84
CA LEU A 87 -6.00 -13.43 3.26
C LEU A 87 -6.10 -14.95 3.50
N ASP A 88 -5.97 -15.78 2.47
CA ASP A 88 -6.22 -17.22 2.58
C ASP A 88 -5.25 -17.89 3.58
N ASP A 89 -4.00 -17.43 3.61
CA ASP A 89 -3.00 -17.88 4.59
C ASP A 89 -3.34 -17.44 6.03
N LEU A 90 -4.08 -16.34 6.17
CA LEU A 90 -4.52 -15.79 7.46
C LEU A 90 -5.85 -16.41 7.93
N ASN A 91 -6.68 -16.91 7.01
CA ASN A 91 -7.99 -17.47 7.31
C ASN A 91 -7.93 -18.75 8.17
N GLN A 92 -6.83 -19.51 8.13
CA GLN A 92 -6.67 -20.68 9.01
C GLN A 92 -6.53 -20.31 10.49
N ASP A 93 -6.16 -19.06 10.77
CA ASP A 93 -6.01 -18.48 12.11
C ASP A 93 -6.93 -17.25 12.30
N SER A 94 -8.01 -17.11 11.52
CA SER A 94 -8.91 -15.94 11.54
C SER A 94 -9.44 -15.63 12.94
N ASP A 95 -9.75 -16.67 13.72
CA ASP A 95 -10.24 -16.58 15.10
C ASP A 95 -9.26 -15.90 16.06
N ARG A 96 -7.98 -15.79 15.66
CA ARG A 96 -6.90 -15.17 16.45
C ARG A 96 -6.62 -13.74 16.02
N ILE A 97 -7.04 -13.35 14.82
CA ILE A 97 -6.80 -12.01 14.27
C ILE A 97 -7.93 -11.10 14.74
N LYS A 98 -7.59 -10.14 15.61
CA LYS A 98 -8.56 -9.16 16.11
C LYS A 98 -8.81 -8.08 15.06
N GLU A 99 -7.73 -7.57 14.47
CA GLU A 99 -7.77 -6.48 13.52
C GLU A 99 -6.62 -6.62 12.52
N LEU A 100 -6.92 -6.30 11.26
CA LEU A 100 -5.94 -6.06 10.21
C LEU A 100 -6.00 -4.58 9.83
N LEU A 101 -4.87 -3.90 9.95
CA LEU A 101 -4.69 -2.53 9.49
C LEU A 101 -3.91 -2.54 8.18
N LEU A 102 -4.54 -2.14 7.08
CA LEU A 102 -3.86 -1.84 5.83
C LEU A 102 -3.50 -0.36 5.81
N ARG A 103 -2.21 -0.06 5.64
CA ARG A 103 -1.69 1.30 5.50
C ARG A 103 -1.23 1.52 4.07
N LEU A 104 -1.79 2.55 3.45
CA LEU A 104 -1.51 2.94 2.09
C LEU A 104 -0.86 4.31 2.08
N ASN A 105 0.23 4.43 1.33
CA ASN A 105 0.86 5.72 1.06
C ASN A 105 0.81 5.96 -0.44
N PHE A 106 0.36 7.15 -0.82
CA PHE A 106 0.16 7.57 -2.18
C PHE A 106 1.12 8.71 -2.50
N TYR A 107 1.71 8.69 -3.68
CA TYR A 107 2.60 9.76 -4.15
C TYR A 107 2.20 10.14 -5.57
N ASN A 108 1.94 11.42 -5.79
CA ASN A 108 1.55 11.95 -7.10
C ASN A 108 2.68 12.80 -7.68
N GLU A 109 3.12 12.43 -8.89
CA GLU A 109 4.09 13.19 -9.68
C GLU A 109 3.43 13.96 -10.83
N PHE A 110 2.13 13.76 -11.09
CA PHE A 110 1.43 14.47 -12.15
C PHE A 110 1.18 15.93 -11.77
N PRO A 111 1.24 16.87 -12.73
CA PRO A 111 0.85 18.27 -12.53
C PRO A 111 -0.68 18.47 -12.41
N ASN A 112 -1.40 17.41 -12.05
CA ASN A 112 -2.85 17.34 -11.95
C ASN A 112 -3.24 16.68 -10.63
N GLU A 113 -4.41 17.04 -10.13
CA GLU A 113 -5.02 16.35 -8.99
C GLU A 113 -5.37 14.91 -9.36
N ILE A 114 -5.21 14.00 -8.41
CA ILE A 114 -5.62 12.60 -8.54
C ILE A 114 -6.60 12.23 -7.43
N GLU A 115 -7.73 11.67 -7.82
CA GLU A 115 -8.67 11.02 -6.91
C GLU A 115 -8.48 9.50 -6.97
N ILE A 116 -8.31 8.83 -5.82
CA ILE A 116 -8.09 7.38 -5.76
C ILE A 116 -9.16 6.69 -4.94
N GLN A 117 -9.64 5.57 -5.45
CA GLN A 117 -10.40 4.59 -4.68
C GLN A 117 -9.74 3.21 -4.83
N ALA A 118 -9.86 2.37 -3.81
CA ALA A 118 -9.36 1.02 -3.82
C ALA A 118 -10.46 0.02 -3.43
N TYR A 119 -10.46 -1.14 -4.07
CA TYR A 119 -11.48 -2.17 -3.91
C TYR A 119 -10.83 -3.54 -3.72
N PHE A 120 -11.39 -4.35 -2.83
CA PHE A 120 -11.09 -5.77 -2.78
C PHE A 120 -11.82 -6.48 -3.91
N ILE A 121 -11.09 -7.26 -4.69
CA ILE A 121 -11.67 -7.99 -5.82
C ILE A 121 -11.38 -9.49 -5.75
N ASP A 122 -12.34 -10.27 -6.23
CA ASP A 122 -12.20 -11.70 -6.38
C ASP A 122 -11.42 -12.08 -7.66
N PRO A 123 -11.08 -13.37 -7.86
CA PRO A 123 -10.37 -13.83 -9.07
C PRO A 123 -11.14 -13.59 -10.38
N TRP A 124 -12.45 -13.38 -10.31
CA TRP A 124 -13.32 -13.09 -11.46
C TRP A 124 -13.51 -11.59 -11.70
N ARG A 125 -12.79 -10.73 -10.95
CA ARG A 125 -12.82 -9.26 -10.99
C ARG A 125 -14.14 -8.64 -10.54
N PHE A 126 -14.91 -9.34 -9.72
CA PHE A 126 -16.03 -8.73 -9.02
C PHE A 126 -15.52 -8.01 -7.77
N SER A 127 -15.99 -6.77 -7.59
CA SER A 127 -15.72 -6.01 -6.37
C SER A 127 -16.49 -6.63 -5.21
N ILE A 128 -15.77 -7.08 -4.19
CA ILE A 128 -16.34 -7.60 -2.95
C ILE A 128 -16.68 -6.45 -2.02
N ASP A 129 -15.73 -5.54 -1.79
CA ASP A 129 -15.90 -4.39 -0.90
C ASP A 129 -14.93 -3.24 -1.24
N SER A 130 -15.26 -2.04 -0.77
CA SER A 130 -14.36 -0.88 -0.77
C SER A 130 -13.30 -1.03 0.34
N LEU A 131 -12.08 -0.61 0.02
CA LEU A 131 -11.01 -0.48 0.99
C LEU A 131 -11.17 0.78 1.85
N PHE A 132 -11.70 1.87 1.29
CA PHE A 132 -11.92 3.13 2.00
C PHE A 132 -13.41 3.31 2.30
N ALA A 133 -13.74 3.47 3.60
CA ALA A 133 -15.11 3.66 4.05
C ALA A 133 -15.60 5.11 3.89
N GLU A 134 -14.68 6.08 3.94
CA GLU A 134 -14.98 7.52 3.94
C GLU A 134 -15.03 8.14 2.53
N GLY A 135 -14.88 7.33 1.50
CA GLY A 135 -14.81 7.78 0.11
C GLY A 135 -13.40 7.71 -0.47
N SER A 136 -13.21 8.39 -1.58
CA SER A 136 -11.94 8.46 -2.29
C SER A 136 -10.93 9.36 -1.58
N VAL A 137 -9.65 9.10 -1.83
CA VAL A 137 -8.52 9.90 -1.37
C VAL A 137 -8.11 10.84 -2.49
N VAL A 138 -8.06 12.15 -2.22
CA VAL A 138 -7.62 13.16 -3.19
C VAL A 138 -6.18 13.57 -2.90
N LEU A 139 -5.34 13.60 -3.92
CA LEU A 139 -3.99 14.15 -3.89
C LEU A 139 -3.91 15.38 -4.77
N ASP A 140 -3.39 16.47 -4.21
CA ASP A 140 -3.08 17.68 -4.94
C ASP A 140 -2.10 17.44 -6.10
N ALA A 141 -2.09 18.37 -7.06
CA ALA A 141 -1.12 18.37 -8.16
C ALA A 141 0.33 18.50 -7.68
N ALA A 142 1.23 17.77 -8.32
CA ALA A 142 2.66 17.92 -8.15
C ALA A 142 3.16 19.25 -8.73
N LYS A 143 4.28 19.73 -8.18
CA LYS A 143 5.01 20.86 -8.75
C LYS A 143 5.99 20.32 -9.79
N VAL A 144 5.89 20.82 -11.01
CA VAL A 144 6.71 20.42 -12.17
C VAL A 144 7.38 21.67 -12.74
N ALA A 145 8.65 21.57 -13.13
CA ALA A 145 9.36 22.65 -13.78
C ALA A 145 9.08 22.68 -15.30
N ASP A 146 9.49 23.75 -15.98
CA ASP A 146 9.25 23.94 -17.42
C ASP A 146 9.92 22.87 -18.31
N ASP A 147 10.94 22.18 -17.79
CA ASP A 147 11.63 21.06 -18.44
C ASP A 147 10.98 19.69 -18.17
N GLY A 148 9.83 19.68 -17.51
CA GLY A 148 9.10 18.45 -17.18
C GLY A 148 9.60 17.72 -15.94
N HIS A 149 10.63 18.21 -15.25
CA HIS A 149 11.10 17.56 -14.03
C HIS A 149 10.20 17.88 -12.83
N VAL A 150 9.87 16.84 -12.05
CA VAL A 150 9.09 16.97 -10.82
C VAL A 150 9.96 17.59 -9.74
N ILE A 151 9.59 18.80 -9.30
CA ILE A 151 10.29 19.54 -8.25
C ILE A 151 9.64 19.35 -6.86
N GLY A 152 8.42 18.81 -6.81
CA GLY A 152 7.76 18.45 -5.57
C GLY A 152 6.55 17.55 -5.80
N GLN A 153 6.68 16.27 -5.44
CA GLN A 153 5.57 15.33 -5.37
C GLN A 153 4.62 15.67 -4.21
N THR A 154 3.36 15.34 -4.35
CA THR A 154 2.39 15.38 -3.25
C THR A 154 2.22 13.99 -2.66
N HIS A 155 1.78 13.92 -1.41
CA HIS A 155 1.65 12.67 -0.65
C HIS A 155 0.35 12.66 0.13
N ALA A 156 -0.29 11.50 0.17
CA ALA A 156 -1.38 11.21 1.09
C ALA A 156 -1.18 9.84 1.72
N ARG A 157 -1.76 9.66 2.89
CA ARG A 157 -1.78 8.37 3.59
C ARG A 157 -3.19 8.04 3.99
N GLN A 158 -3.59 6.80 3.72
CA GLN A 158 -4.86 6.24 4.14
C GLN A 158 -4.64 4.96 4.93
N ASP A 159 -5.32 4.86 6.06
CA ASP A 159 -5.36 3.67 6.90
C ASP A 159 -6.75 3.04 6.74
N ALA A 160 -6.80 1.73 6.48
CA ALA A 160 -8.02 0.94 6.36
C ALA A 160 -7.99 -0.15 7.43
N ARG A 161 -8.93 -0.06 8.38
CA ARG A 161 -9.09 -1.03 9.47
C ARG A 161 -10.11 -2.08 9.08
N ILE A 162 -9.74 -3.33 9.29
CA ILE A 162 -10.52 -4.51 8.92
C ILE A 162 -10.67 -5.34 10.20
N ASN A 163 -11.88 -5.42 10.72
CA ASN A 163 -12.21 -6.22 11.90
C ASN A 163 -12.41 -7.70 11.51
N SER A 164 -12.56 -8.57 12.50
CA SER A 164 -12.75 -10.00 12.30
C SER A 164 -13.93 -10.36 11.38
N GLU A 165 -15.08 -9.68 11.52
CA GLU A 165 -16.25 -9.90 10.66
C GLU A 165 -15.94 -9.60 9.19
N LYS A 166 -15.24 -8.48 8.91
CA LYS A 166 -14.84 -8.13 7.55
C LYS A 166 -13.74 -9.06 7.04
N ILE A 167 -12.83 -9.56 7.89
CA ILE A 167 -11.82 -10.55 7.48
C ILE A 167 -12.49 -11.81 6.91
N GLU A 168 -13.52 -12.34 7.59
CA GLU A 168 -14.29 -13.48 7.10
C GLU A 168 -14.99 -13.19 5.76
N ALA A 169 -15.57 -11.99 5.62
CA ALA A 169 -16.23 -11.55 4.38
C ALA A 169 -15.25 -11.36 3.21
N LEU A 170 -13.96 -11.14 3.48
CA LEU A 170 -12.90 -11.01 2.48
C LEU A 170 -12.27 -12.36 2.09
N ASN A 171 -12.87 -13.48 2.50
CA ASN A 171 -12.47 -14.80 2.02
C ASN A 171 -12.61 -14.90 0.49
N GLY A 172 -11.58 -15.41 -0.18
CA GLY A 172 -11.54 -15.49 -1.65
C GLY A 172 -11.16 -14.18 -2.35
N VAL A 173 -10.80 -13.11 -1.62
CA VAL A 173 -10.12 -11.95 -2.22
C VAL A 173 -8.76 -12.38 -2.74
N SER A 174 -8.42 -11.92 -3.94
CA SER A 174 -7.13 -12.24 -4.58
C SER A 174 -6.30 -11.01 -4.93
N HIS A 175 -6.95 -9.85 -5.08
CA HIS A 175 -6.29 -8.61 -5.43
C HIS A 175 -6.97 -7.40 -4.76
N ILE A 176 -6.21 -6.32 -4.69
CA ILE A 176 -6.74 -4.98 -4.50
C ILE A 176 -6.66 -4.26 -5.85
N LEU A 177 -7.79 -3.77 -6.33
CA LEU A 177 -7.89 -2.88 -7.49
C LEU A 177 -7.71 -1.44 -7.01
N PHE A 178 -6.68 -0.77 -7.50
CA PHE A 178 -6.53 0.68 -7.39
C PHE A 178 -7.12 1.32 -8.63
N ARG A 179 -8.03 2.27 -8.43
CA ARG A 179 -8.58 3.13 -9.48
C ARG A 179 -8.20 4.57 -9.16
N ALA A 180 -7.35 5.15 -9.99
CA ALA A 180 -6.92 6.54 -9.91
C ALA A 180 -7.57 7.34 -11.05
N ILE A 181 -8.14 8.49 -10.73
CA ILE A 181 -8.79 9.40 -11.66
C ILE A 181 -7.97 10.69 -11.68
N LEU A 182 -7.29 10.92 -12.79
CA LEU A 182 -6.53 12.14 -13.04
C LEU A 182 -7.50 13.25 -13.49
N ALA A 183 -7.63 14.30 -12.70
CA ALA A 183 -8.47 15.45 -13.03
C ALA A 183 -7.76 16.36 -14.04
N ASN A 184 -8.38 16.59 -15.18
CA ASN A 184 -7.73 17.19 -16.34
C ASN A 184 -8.47 18.43 -16.92
N PRO A 185 -8.82 19.45 -16.11
CA PRO A 185 -9.60 20.59 -16.59
C PRO A 185 -8.79 21.64 -17.38
N ALA A 186 -7.47 21.72 -17.19
CA ALA A 186 -6.61 22.74 -17.81
C ALA A 186 -5.15 22.27 -17.90
N ILE A 187 -4.78 21.63 -19.03
CA ILE A 187 -3.40 21.18 -19.27
C ILE A 187 -2.53 22.35 -19.69
N ASP A 188 -1.36 22.46 -19.06
CA ASP A 188 -0.25 23.22 -19.63
C ASP A 188 0.29 22.47 -20.85
N THR A 189 0.08 23.04 -22.03
CA THR A 189 0.47 22.40 -23.29
C THR A 189 1.98 22.23 -23.43
N LEU A 190 2.78 23.00 -22.68
CA LEU A 190 4.24 22.84 -22.62
C LEU A 190 4.66 21.54 -21.92
N LEU A 191 3.82 21.03 -21.02
CA LEU A 191 4.11 19.80 -20.27
C LEU A 191 3.69 18.52 -20.99
N ILE A 192 2.87 18.62 -22.05
CA ILE A 192 2.33 17.47 -22.81
C ILE A 192 3.41 16.41 -23.16
N PRO A 193 4.61 16.78 -23.64
CA PRO A 193 5.65 15.79 -23.96
C PRO A 193 6.14 14.96 -22.77
N TYR A 194 5.98 15.44 -21.54
CA TYR A 194 6.51 14.82 -20.31
C TYR A 194 5.46 14.00 -19.55
N TYR A 195 4.17 14.12 -19.89
CA TYR A 195 3.11 13.32 -19.27
C TYR A 195 3.32 11.80 -19.28
N PRO A 196 3.92 11.19 -20.32
CA PRO A 196 4.26 9.77 -20.30
C PRO A 196 5.28 9.37 -19.22
N ASP A 197 6.01 10.31 -18.62
CA ASP A 197 7.04 10.05 -17.62
C ASP A 197 6.53 10.18 -16.19
N PHE A 198 5.47 10.95 -15.95
CA PHE A 198 4.88 11.08 -14.61
C PHE A 198 4.28 9.77 -14.11
N ARG A 199 4.40 9.54 -12.80
CA ARG A 199 3.86 8.36 -12.14
C ARG A 199 3.00 8.73 -10.93
N PHE A 200 2.06 7.86 -10.66
CA PHE A 200 1.30 7.82 -9.42
C PHE A 200 1.68 6.53 -8.68
N HIS A 201 2.26 6.65 -7.49
CA HIS A 201 2.79 5.51 -6.74
C HIS A 201 1.90 5.13 -5.57
N VAL A 202 1.77 3.83 -5.33
CA VAL A 202 1.06 3.26 -4.19
C VAL A 202 1.99 2.34 -3.42
N HIS A 203 2.13 2.58 -2.13
CA HIS A 203 2.83 1.68 -1.21
C HIS A 203 1.84 1.09 -0.22
N LEU A 204 1.73 -0.25 -0.19
CA LEU A 204 0.83 -0.98 0.68
C LEU A 204 1.61 -1.72 1.78
N SER A 205 1.16 -1.60 3.01
CA SER A 205 1.69 -2.31 4.17
C SER A 205 0.54 -2.83 5.04
N ALA A 206 0.76 -3.94 5.73
CA ALA A 206 -0.20 -4.50 6.68
C ALA A 206 0.37 -4.48 8.09
N MET A 207 -0.52 -4.34 9.06
CA MET A 207 -0.26 -4.62 10.46
C MET A 207 -1.36 -5.54 10.99
N LEU A 208 -0.96 -6.67 11.58
CA LEU A 208 -1.85 -7.63 12.20
C LEU A 208 -1.81 -7.46 13.72
N ASP A 209 -2.98 -7.29 14.32
CA ASP A 209 -3.16 -7.34 15.77
C ASP A 209 -3.70 -8.72 16.16
N LEU A 210 -2.90 -9.44 16.96
CA LEU A 210 -3.16 -10.81 17.33
C LEU A 210 -3.67 -10.92 18.76
N SER A 211 -4.53 -11.91 19.00
CA SER A 211 -4.93 -12.31 20.35
C SER A 211 -4.32 -13.66 20.73
N ALA A 212 -3.80 -13.74 21.96
CA ALA A 212 -3.47 -15.03 22.55
C ALA A 212 -4.77 -15.79 22.91
N GLY A 213 -5.06 -16.87 22.20
CA GLY A 213 -6.11 -17.80 22.61
C GLY A 213 -5.65 -18.60 23.83
N SER A 214 -6.40 -18.53 24.94
CA SER A 214 -6.26 -19.49 26.05
C SER A 214 -6.67 -20.87 25.53
N ARG A 215 -5.72 -21.79 25.37
CA ARG A 215 -6.01 -23.21 25.19
C ARG A 215 -6.38 -23.85 26.52
#